data_AF-A0A6M3Y0E2-F1
#
_entry.id   AF-A0A6M3Y0E2-F1
#
_cell.length_a   1.000
_cell.length_b   1.000
_cell.length_c   1.000
_cell.angle_alpha   90.00
_cell.angle_beta   90.00
_cell.angle_gamma   90.00
#
_symmetry.space_group_name_H-M   'P 1'
#
loop_
_entity.id
_entity.type
_entity.pdbx_description
1 polymer ?
#
loop_
_entity_poly.entity_id
_entity_poly.type
_entity_poly.pdbx_seq_one_letter_code
_entity_poly.pdbx_strand_id
1 'polypeptide(L)'
;MAEERHTPGPWEISRDAVPAGFVQVTVYEERTGRRVATAFKEEANARLISAAPGLLEACKLCAQALQDHVQYDDGESLERDGYNAAVAAIAKAQAD
;
A
#
# COMPACT_ATOMS: atom_id res chain seq x y z
N MET A 1 -14.50 -11.77 27.03
CA MET A 1 -14.75 -10.60 26.16
C MET A 1 -13.49 -9.75 26.23
N ALA A 2 -12.62 -9.80 25.22
CA ALA A 2 -11.43 -8.95 25.19
C ALA A 2 -11.87 -7.57 24.71
N GLU A 3 -11.74 -6.59 25.58
CA GLU A 3 -12.09 -5.19 25.36
C GLU A 3 -11.24 -4.61 24.22
N GLU A 4 -11.87 -3.92 23.27
CA GLU A 4 -11.20 -3.34 22.11
C GLU A 4 -10.13 -2.32 22.58
N ARG A 5 -8.84 -2.63 22.37
CA ARG A 5 -7.68 -1.82 22.77
C ARG A 5 -7.48 -0.61 21.84
N HIS A 6 -8.50 0.20 21.63
CA HIS A 6 -8.33 1.45 20.92
C HIS A 6 -7.81 2.51 21.90
N THR A 7 -6.80 3.27 21.50
CA THR A 7 -6.44 4.49 22.21
C THR A 7 -7.60 5.48 22.04
N PRO A 8 -8.22 5.98 23.13
CA PRO A 8 -9.29 6.98 23.07
C PRO A 8 -8.70 8.38 22.83
N GLY A 9 -9.22 9.09 21.81
CA GLY A 9 -8.77 10.42 21.39
C GLY A 9 -9.10 11.54 22.38
N PRO A 10 -8.77 12.81 22.04
CA PRO A 10 -8.50 13.33 20.70
C PRO A 10 -7.02 13.34 20.26
N TRP A 11 -6.81 13.25 18.94
CA TRP A 11 -5.49 13.12 18.28
C TRP A 11 -5.21 14.27 17.32
N GLU A 12 -3.99 14.78 17.36
CA GLU A 12 -3.47 15.74 16.38
C GLU A 12 -2.39 15.10 15.51
N ILE A 13 -2.40 15.37 14.21
CA ILE A 13 -1.41 14.83 13.27
C ILE A 13 -0.52 15.97 12.79
N SER A 14 0.79 15.84 12.97
CA SER A 14 1.77 16.79 12.44
C SER A 14 2.74 16.10 11.49
N ARG A 15 3.22 16.87 10.50
CA ARG A 15 4.35 16.49 9.65
C ARG A 15 5.60 17.13 10.22
N ASP A 16 6.48 16.31 10.77
CA ASP A 16 7.70 16.83 11.37
C ASP A 16 8.67 17.30 10.27
N ALA A 17 9.42 18.36 10.56
CA ALA A 17 10.46 18.84 9.67
C ALA A 17 11.63 17.84 9.63
N VAL A 18 11.69 17.04 8.58
CA VAL A 18 12.76 16.07 8.31
C VAL A 18 13.53 16.47 7.03
N PRO A 19 14.79 16.01 6.86
CA PRO A 19 15.55 16.27 5.65
C PRO A 19 14.78 15.90 4.37
N ALA A 20 15.05 16.61 3.28
CA ALA A 20 14.40 16.35 1.99
C ALA A 20 14.58 14.88 1.58
N GLY A 21 13.46 14.21 1.26
CA GLY A 21 13.42 12.78 0.92
C GLY A 21 12.81 11.89 2.00
N PHE A 22 12.74 12.35 3.25
CA PHE A 22 12.06 11.64 4.34
C PHE A 22 10.66 12.20 4.55
N VAL A 23 9.70 11.33 4.87
CA VAL A 23 8.38 11.78 5.36
C VAL A 23 8.14 11.15 6.71
N GLN A 24 8.01 12.00 7.72
CA GLN A 24 7.68 11.61 9.09
C GLN A 24 6.35 12.25 9.46
N VAL A 25 5.40 11.42 9.88
CA VAL A 25 4.11 11.83 10.39
C VAL A 25 4.02 11.41 11.85
N THR A 26 3.73 12.35 12.73
CA THR A 26 3.63 12.10 14.16
C THR A 26 2.23 12.40 14.66
N VAL A 27 1.69 11.49 15.46
CA VAL A 27 0.41 11.63 16.14
C VAL A 27 0.68 12.07 17.58
N TYR A 28 0.02 13.16 17.98
CA TYR A 28 0.10 13.74 19.32
C TYR A 28 -1.26 13.59 20.02
N GLU A 29 -1.23 13.42 21.34
CA GLU A 29 -2.42 13.59 22.18
C GLU A 29 -2.64 15.09 22.36
N GLU A 30 -3.80 15.60 21.92
CA GLU A 30 -4.08 17.05 21.83
C GLU A 30 -3.94 17.76 23.18
N ARG A 31 -4.29 17.08 24.28
CA ARG A 31 -4.37 17.70 25.61
C ARG A 31 -3.00 17.90 26.25
N THR A 32 -2.08 16.96 26.09
CA THR A 32 -0.74 17.02 26.71
C THR A 32 0.36 17.36 25.72
N GLY A 33 0.08 17.36 24.41
CA GLY A 33 1.10 17.44 23.37
C GLY A 33 2.03 16.21 23.36
N ARG A 34 1.67 15.14 24.07
CA ARG A 34 2.51 13.94 24.15
C ARG A 34 2.46 13.21 22.83
N ARG A 35 3.64 12.90 22.30
CA ARG A 35 3.80 12.02 21.13
C ARG A 35 3.28 10.62 21.44
N VAL A 36 2.30 10.15 20.65
CA VAL A 36 1.65 8.84 20.79
C VAL A 36 2.21 7.84 19.79
N ALA A 37 2.44 8.27 18.55
CA ALA A 37 2.98 7.42 17.49
C ALA A 37 3.77 8.25 16.48
N THR A 38 4.77 7.64 15.86
CA THR A 38 5.49 8.21 14.71
C THR A 38 5.50 7.18 13.60
N ALA A 39 5.07 7.60 12.41
CA ALA A 39 5.12 6.82 11.18
C ALA A 39 6.14 7.44 10.23
N PHE A 40 7.01 6.60 9.71
CA PHE A 40 7.93 6.96 8.64
C PHE A 40 7.35 6.43 7.34
N LYS A 41 7.45 7.22 6.26
CA LYS A 41 7.22 6.70 4.90
C LYS A 41 8.48 5.97 4.46
N GLU A 42 8.73 4.84 5.08
CA GLU A 42 9.64 3.82 4.57
C GLU A 42 8.83 2.54 4.47
N GLU A 43 8.85 1.90 3.29
CA GLU A 43 8.48 0.48 3.13
C GLU A 43 7.01 0.08 3.37
N ALA A 44 6.04 0.98 3.17
CA ALA A 44 4.62 0.56 3.17
C ALA A 44 4.38 -0.57 2.16
N ASN A 45 5.08 -0.54 1.02
CA ASN A 45 5.01 -1.56 -0.02
C ASN A 45 5.79 -2.83 0.33
N ALA A 46 6.96 -2.76 0.98
CA ALA A 46 7.65 -3.97 1.43
C ALA A 46 6.86 -4.74 2.50
N ARG A 47 6.10 -4.04 3.37
CA ARG A 47 5.14 -4.68 4.29
C ARG A 47 3.92 -5.25 3.57
N LEU A 48 3.44 -4.61 2.51
CA LEU A 48 2.33 -5.15 1.69
C LEU A 48 2.76 -6.41 0.93
N ILE A 49 3.97 -6.40 0.35
CA ILE A 49 4.58 -7.56 -0.32
C ILE A 49 4.82 -8.69 0.69
N SER A 50 5.36 -8.39 1.88
CA SER A 50 5.64 -9.41 2.90
C SER A 50 4.37 -9.96 3.56
N ALA A 51 3.30 -9.15 3.64
CA ALA A 51 2.00 -9.59 4.16
C ALA A 51 1.25 -10.53 3.20
N ALA A 52 1.55 -10.51 1.90
CA ALA A 52 0.84 -11.32 0.92
C ALA A 52 1.71 -11.77 -0.29
N PRO A 53 2.82 -12.50 -0.07
CA PRO A 53 3.70 -12.95 -1.15
C PRO A 53 2.97 -13.88 -2.15
N GLY A 54 2.04 -14.71 -1.67
CA GLY A 54 1.24 -15.58 -2.53
C GLY A 54 0.27 -14.82 -3.45
N LEU A 55 -0.23 -13.67 -3.02
CA LEU A 55 -1.11 -12.83 -3.85
C LEU A 55 -0.33 -12.16 -4.98
N LEU A 56 0.88 -11.66 -4.69
CA LEU A 56 1.76 -11.11 -5.72
C LEU A 56 2.08 -12.16 -6.79
N GLU A 57 2.36 -13.39 -6.37
CA GLU A 57 2.65 -14.48 -7.31
C GLU A 57 1.42 -14.87 -8.14
N ALA A 58 0.23 -14.92 -7.52
CA ALA A 58 -1.02 -15.13 -8.24
C ALA A 58 -1.28 -14.03 -9.28
N CYS A 59 -1.03 -12.76 -8.95
CA CYS A 59 -1.17 -11.65 -9.91
C CYS A 59 -0.22 -11.79 -11.10
N LYS A 60 1.04 -12.21 -10.88
CA LYS A 60 1.99 -12.47 -11.97
C LYS A 60 1.53 -13.60 -12.89
N LEU A 61 1.05 -14.70 -12.31
CA LEU A 61 0.52 -15.83 -13.07
C LEU A 61 -0.70 -15.43 -13.90
N CYS A 62 -1.62 -14.64 -13.33
CA CYS A 62 -2.76 -14.08 -14.08
C CYS A 62 -2.30 -13.18 -15.23
N ALA A 63 -1.36 -12.27 -14.99
CA ALA A 63 -0.84 -11.40 -16.04
C ALA A 63 -0.20 -12.20 -17.18
N GLN A 64 0.59 -13.23 -16.84
CA GLN A 64 1.20 -14.12 -17.84
C GLN A 64 0.15 -14.91 -18.62
N ALA A 65 -0.87 -15.45 -17.96
CA ALA A 65 -1.94 -16.21 -18.62
C ALA A 65 -2.76 -15.33 -19.59
N LEU A 66 -2.99 -14.06 -19.23
CA LEU A 66 -3.72 -13.12 -20.06
C LEU A 66 -2.88 -12.58 -21.23
N GLN A 67 -1.55 -12.56 -21.09
CA GLN A 67 -0.63 -11.95 -22.07
C GLN A 67 -0.86 -12.42 -23.52
N ASP A 68 -1.07 -13.72 -23.71
CA ASP A 68 -1.29 -14.31 -25.04
C ASP A 68 -2.63 -13.89 -25.66
N HIS A 69 -3.64 -13.64 -24.82
CA HIS A 69 -4.98 -13.21 -25.25
C HIS A 69 -4.98 -11.72 -25.65
N VAL A 70 -4.14 -10.91 -25.02
CA VAL A 70 -4.06 -9.48 -25.33
C VAL A 70 -3.21 -9.13 -26.55
N GLN A 71 -2.45 -10.06 -27.13
CA GLN A 71 -1.61 -9.74 -28.28
C GLN A 71 -2.44 -9.41 -29.55
N TYR A 72 -3.65 -9.95 -29.67
CA TYR A 72 -4.51 -9.84 -30.86
C TYR A 72 -5.82 -9.08 -30.60
N ASP A 73 -5.98 -8.52 -29.40
CA ASP A 73 -7.18 -7.80 -28.99
C ASP A 73 -7.17 -6.35 -29.51
N ASP A 74 -8.26 -5.97 -30.17
CA ASP A 74 -8.51 -4.69 -30.84
C ASP A 74 -8.97 -3.56 -29.90
N GLY A 75 -9.07 -3.83 -28.59
CA GLY A 75 -8.85 -2.80 -27.58
C GLY A 75 -9.89 -2.70 -26.47
N GLU A 76 -10.87 -3.59 -26.39
CA GLU A 76 -11.95 -3.53 -25.39
C GLU A 76 -12.34 -4.94 -24.87
N SER A 77 -11.34 -5.75 -24.54
CA SER A 77 -11.57 -7.07 -23.91
C SER A 77 -11.43 -7.03 -22.38
N LEU A 78 -12.17 -7.90 -21.71
CA LEU A 78 -12.03 -8.11 -20.26
C LEU A 78 -10.62 -8.65 -19.92
N GLU A 79 -10.02 -9.38 -20.84
CA GLU A 79 -8.67 -9.91 -20.77
C GLU A 79 -7.63 -8.78 -20.74
N ARG A 80 -7.81 -7.72 -21.54
CA ARG A 80 -6.97 -6.51 -21.52
C ARG A 80 -7.12 -5.74 -20.23
N ASP A 81 -8.34 -5.54 -19.77
CA ASP A 81 -8.60 -4.86 -18.50
C ASP A 81 -8.00 -5.64 -17.33
N GLY A 82 -8.18 -6.96 -17.33
CA GLY A 82 -7.59 -7.86 -16.33
C GLY A 82 -6.06 -7.83 -16.36
N TYR A 83 -5.44 -7.85 -17.54
CA TYR A 83 -3.99 -7.76 -17.71
C TYR A 83 -3.46 -6.41 -17.18
N ASN A 84 -4.07 -5.30 -17.58
CA ASN A 84 -3.68 -3.96 -17.14
C ASN A 84 -3.82 -3.80 -15.63
N ALA A 85 -4.92 -4.29 -15.05
CA ALA A 85 -5.15 -4.27 -13.61
C ALA A 85 -4.10 -5.10 -12.85
N ALA A 86 -3.76 -6.30 -13.34
CA ALA A 86 -2.73 -7.14 -12.74
C ALA A 86 -1.34 -6.48 -12.80
N VAL A 87 -0.97 -5.91 -13.94
CA VAL A 87 0.31 -5.18 -14.11
C VAL A 87 0.39 -3.97 -13.19
N ALA A 88 -0.69 -3.18 -13.08
CA ALA A 88 -0.73 -2.04 -12.19
C ALA A 88 -0.61 -2.44 -10.71
N ALA A 89 -1.27 -3.54 -10.31
CA ALA A 89 -1.17 -4.09 -8.97
C ALA A 89 0.25 -4.58 -8.64
N ILE A 90 0.91 -5.27 -9.58
CA ILE A 90 2.30 -5.71 -9.45
C ILE A 90 3.23 -4.50 -9.32
N ALA A 91 3.10 -3.50 -10.20
CA ALA A 91 3.91 -2.30 -10.18
C ALA A 91 3.74 -1.52 -8.87
N LYS A 92 2.50 -1.39 -8.38
CA LYS A 92 2.22 -0.75 -7.10
C LYS A 92 2.83 -1.52 -5.92
N ALA A 93 2.82 -2.85 -5.98
CA ALA A 93 3.44 -3.67 -4.95
C ALA A 93 4.96 -3.51 -4.97
N GLN A 94 5.59 -3.43 -6.15
CA GLN A 94 7.05 -3.40 -6.31
C GLN A 94 7.70 -2.01 -6.26
N ALA A 95 6.94 -0.93 -6.41
CA ALA A 95 7.46 0.43 -6.31
C ALA A 95 7.73 0.81 -4.84
N ASP A 96 8.84 1.48 -4.53
CA ASP A 96 9.21 1.96 -3.19
C ASP A 96 8.55 3.30 -2.79
#